data_AF-U5QK44-F1
#
_entry.id   AF-U5QK44-F1
#
_cell.length_a   1.000
_cell.length_b   1.000
_cell.length_c   1.000
_cell.angle_alpha   90.00
_cell.angle_beta   90.00
_cell.angle_gamma   90.00
#
_symmetry.space_group_name_H-M   'P 1'
#
loop_
_entity.id
_entity.type
_entity.pdbx_description
1 polymer ?
#
loop_
_entity_poly.entity_id
_entity_poly.type
_entity_poly.pdbx_seq_one_letter_code
_entity_poly.pdbx_strand_id
1 'polypeptide(L)'
;MSDPVRYVTNQEGERVGVLLDLESYRHLQNQQQSRRDSEELQGLSDEELRALTMAWLAPDAQAQLDNLLARNAEGDLPPEETTRLDELLARVDQLALLVARARLTLRKSKSAFNALVSVVDAGPKEIQDNLEPDSPRTVRNNAENQ
;
A
#
# COMPACT_ATOMS: atom_id res chain seq x y z
N MET A 1 -12.86 29.55 -9.75
CA MET A 1 -12.43 28.36 -10.51
C MET A 1 -10.95 28.56 -10.81
N SER A 2 -10.08 27.90 -10.04
CA SER A 2 -8.63 28.09 -10.12
C SER A 2 -8.02 26.85 -10.75
N ASP A 3 -7.22 27.04 -11.80
CA ASP A 3 -6.62 25.95 -12.58
C ASP A 3 -5.79 25.01 -11.68
N PRO A 4 -6.06 23.69 -11.67
CA PRO A 4 -5.56 22.79 -10.63
C PRO A 4 -4.12 22.31 -10.85
N VAL A 5 -3.47 22.72 -11.94
CA VAL A 5 -2.18 22.15 -12.34
C VAL A 5 -1.24 23.23 -12.87
N ARG A 6 -0.23 23.60 -12.08
CA ARG A 6 0.84 24.51 -12.49
C ARG A 6 2.04 23.70 -12.95
N TYR A 7 2.71 24.11 -14.03
CA TYR A 7 3.85 23.37 -14.57
C TYR A 7 5.15 24.09 -14.22
N VAL A 8 6.18 23.32 -13.91
CA VAL A 8 7.56 23.80 -13.76
C VAL A 8 8.26 23.57 -15.09
N THR A 9 8.75 24.64 -15.70
CA THR A 9 9.56 24.58 -16.92
C THR A 9 11.03 24.80 -16.62
N ASN A 10 11.92 24.11 -17.33
CA ASN A 10 13.35 24.39 -17.29
C ASN A 10 13.68 25.69 -18.03
N GLN A 11 14.96 26.06 -18.07
CA GLN A 11 15.43 27.29 -18.73
C GLN A 11 15.24 27.28 -20.25
N GLU A 12 15.01 26.11 -20.85
CA GLU A 12 14.73 25.91 -22.27
C GLU A 12 13.22 25.95 -22.58
N GLY A 13 12.37 26.15 -21.56
CA GLY A 13 10.92 26.15 -21.70
C GLY A 13 10.27 24.76 -21.70
N GLU A 14 11.06 23.70 -21.51
CA GLU A 14 10.57 22.33 -21.44
C GLU A 14 9.92 22.05 -20.07
N ARG A 15 8.75 21.42 -20.06
CA ARG A 15 7.99 21.12 -18.84
C ARG A 15 8.62 19.92 -18.14
N VAL A 16 9.35 20.17 -17.06
CA VAL A 16 10.08 19.15 -16.29
C VAL A 16 9.35 18.71 -15.02
N GLY A 17 8.26 19.40 -14.65
CA GLY A 17 7.51 19.03 -13.46
C GLY A 17 6.14 19.66 -13.37
N VAL A 18 5.39 19.24 -12.36
CA VAL A 18 4.05 19.72 -12.04
C VAL A 18 4.02 20.12 -10.57
N LEU A 19 3.61 21.36 -10.32
CA LEU A 19 3.27 21.90 -9.01
C LEU A 19 1.80 21.63 -8.75
N LEU A 20 1.56 20.73 -7.79
CA LEU A 20 0.25 20.47 -7.20
C LEU A 20 0.16 21.18 -5.86
N ASP A 21 -1.00 21.73 -5.54
CA ASP A 21 -1.27 22.15 -4.18
C ASP A 21 -1.33 20.94 -3.25
N LEU A 22 -1.14 21.20 -1.95
CA LEU A 22 -1.03 20.15 -0.95
C LEU A 22 -2.33 19.36 -0.78
N GLU A 23 -3.50 19.97 -0.98
CA GLU A 23 -4.79 19.30 -0.88
C GLU A 23 -4.99 18.33 -2.05
N SER A 24 -4.69 18.77 -3.27
CA SER A 24 -4.71 17.93 -4.47
C SER A 24 -3.71 16.78 -4.37
N TYR A 25 -2.50 17.02 -3.85
CA TYR A 25 -1.52 15.97 -3.60
C TYR A 25 -2.03 14.92 -2.61
N ARG A 26 -2.58 15.36 -1.47
CA ARG A 26 -3.15 14.48 -0.44
C ARG A 26 -4.32 13.66 -0.99
N HIS A 27 -5.19 14.29 -1.79
CA HIS A 27 -6.33 13.60 -2.40
C HIS A 27 -5.86 12.49 -3.37
N LEU A 28 -4.86 12.75 -4.19
CA LEU A 28 -4.26 11.73 -5.07
C LEU A 28 -3.58 10.62 -4.28
N GLN A 29 -2.82 10.95 -3.23
CA GLN A 29 -2.21 9.94 -2.35
C GLN A 29 -3.27 9.05 -1.70
N ASN A 30 -4.35 9.62 -1.18
CA ASN A 30 -5.43 8.88 -0.54
C ASN A 30 -6.16 7.97 -1.54
N GLN A 31 -6.41 8.43 -2.78
CA GLN A 31 -6.98 7.57 -3.82
C GLN A 31 -6.07 6.40 -4.20
N GLN A 32 -4.76 6.65 -4.28
CA GLN A 32 -3.77 5.60 -4.54
C GLN A 32 -3.68 4.62 -3.37
N GLN A 33 -3.78 5.12 -2.13
CA GLN A 33 -3.75 4.30 -0.93
C GLN A 33 -5.03 3.45 -0.82
N SER A 34 -6.22 4.03 -1.00
CA SER A 34 -7.48 3.27 -1.04
C SER A 34 -7.49 2.18 -2.11
N ARG A 35 -6.85 2.40 -3.27
CA ARG A 35 -6.69 1.36 -4.29
C ARG A 35 -5.75 0.23 -3.84
N ARG A 36 -4.71 0.54 -3.06
CA ARG A 36 -3.78 -0.46 -2.50
C ARG A 36 -4.34 -1.20 -1.30
N ASP A 37 -5.23 -0.56 -0.55
CA ASP A 37 -5.92 -1.13 0.62
C ASP A 37 -7.10 -2.01 0.20
N SER A 38 -7.55 -1.93 -1.06
CA SER A 38 -8.69 -2.71 -1.57
C SER A 38 -8.47 -4.23 -1.55
N GLU A 39 -7.22 -4.69 -1.49
CA GLU A 39 -6.89 -6.12 -1.41
C GLU A 39 -6.62 -6.58 0.03
N GLU A 40 -6.58 -5.66 0.98
CA GLU A 40 -6.34 -5.98 2.38
C GLU A 40 -7.61 -6.49 3.05
N LEU A 41 -7.46 -7.55 3.83
CA LEU A 41 -8.53 -8.04 4.68
C LEU A 41 -8.61 -7.15 5.92
N GLN A 42 -9.65 -6.33 6.01
CA GLN A 42 -9.90 -5.44 7.14
C GLN A 42 -10.68 -6.17 8.25
N GLY A 43 -10.46 -5.74 9.50
CA GLY A 43 -11.23 -6.24 10.66
C GLY A 43 -10.81 -7.60 11.21
N LEU A 44 -9.69 -8.16 10.72
CA LEU A 44 -9.09 -9.40 11.25
C LEU A 44 -7.84 -9.08 12.07
N SER A 45 -7.67 -9.78 13.18
CA SER A 45 -6.44 -9.78 13.97
C SER A 45 -5.30 -10.51 13.24
N ASP A 46 -4.06 -10.24 13.65
CA ASP A 46 -2.88 -10.95 13.16
C ASP A 46 -3.00 -12.48 13.33
N GLU A 47 -3.64 -12.96 14.40
CA GLU A 47 -3.85 -14.38 14.66
C GLU A 47 -4.88 -14.99 13.70
N GLU A 48 -6.00 -14.31 13.48
CA GLU A 48 -7.04 -14.73 12.52
C GLU A 48 -6.49 -14.75 11.09
N LEU A 49 -5.67 -13.75 10.72
CA LEU A 49 -4.99 -13.73 9.42
C LEU A 49 -4.03 -14.92 9.28
N ARG A 50 -3.26 -15.25 10.32
CA ARG A 50 -2.37 -16.43 10.31
C ARG A 50 -3.16 -17.72 10.19
N ALA A 51 -4.24 -17.89 10.95
CA ALA A 51 -5.13 -19.02 10.84
C ALA A 51 -5.67 -19.17 9.41
N LEU A 52 -6.06 -18.06 8.78
CA LEU A 52 -6.50 -18.03 7.38
C LEU A 52 -5.39 -18.45 6.40
N THR A 53 -4.12 -18.11 6.66
CA THR A 53 -3.00 -18.57 5.80
C THR A 53 -2.76 -20.07 5.83
N MET A 54 -3.30 -20.75 6.85
CA MET A 54 -3.22 -22.19 7.05
C MET A 54 -4.55 -22.88 6.73
N ALA A 55 -5.51 -22.17 6.11
CA ALA A 55 -6.81 -22.73 5.76
C ALA A 55 -6.70 -23.73 4.59
N TRP A 56 -7.52 -24.79 4.66
CA TRP A 56 -7.65 -25.83 3.65
C TRP A 56 -9.12 -26.09 3.36
N LEU A 57 -9.40 -26.81 2.27
CA LEU A 57 -10.72 -27.41 2.08
C LEU A 57 -11.04 -28.33 3.27
N ALA A 58 -12.32 -28.44 3.61
CA ALA A 58 -12.76 -29.42 4.61
C ALA A 58 -12.33 -30.84 4.17
N PRO A 59 -11.97 -31.74 5.10
CA PRO A 59 -11.42 -33.06 4.76
C PRO A 59 -12.27 -33.84 3.74
N ASP A 60 -13.59 -33.83 3.90
CA ASP A 60 -14.51 -34.53 2.98
C ASP A 60 -14.47 -33.92 1.57
N ALA A 61 -14.38 -32.60 1.47
CA ALA A 61 -14.30 -31.90 0.19
C ALA A 61 -12.94 -32.14 -0.50
N GLN A 62 -11.85 -32.22 0.28
CA GLN A 62 -10.53 -32.56 -0.24
C GLN A 62 -10.49 -34.00 -0.76
N ALA A 63 -11.02 -34.96 0.01
CA ALA A 63 -11.11 -36.35 -0.43
C ALA A 63 -11.98 -36.51 -1.69
N GLN A 64 -13.07 -35.74 -1.78
CA GLN A 64 -13.91 -35.71 -2.98
C GLN A 64 -13.15 -35.13 -4.19
N LEU A 65 -12.42 -34.03 -4.01
CA LEU A 65 -11.59 -33.43 -5.06
C LEU A 65 -10.52 -34.41 -5.56
N ASP A 66 -9.81 -35.08 -4.64
CA ASP A 66 -8.76 -36.05 -4.98
C ASP A 66 -9.32 -37.23 -5.79
N ASN A 67 -10.50 -37.74 -5.43
CA ASN A 67 -11.17 -38.81 -6.17
C ASN A 67 -11.59 -38.38 -7.58
N LEU A 68 -12.21 -37.19 -7.70
CA LEU A 68 -12.64 -36.65 -8.99
C LEU A 68 -11.46 -36.34 -9.91
N LEU A 69 -10.35 -35.84 -9.38
CA LEU A 69 -9.11 -35.62 -10.15
C LEU A 69 -8.53 -36.94 -10.67
N ALA A 70 -8.49 -37.98 -9.84
CA ALA A 70 -8.00 -39.31 -10.24
C ALA A 70 -8.83 -39.88 -11.39
N ARG A 71 -10.15 -39.84 -11.26
CA ARG A 71 -11.08 -40.34 -12.30
C ARG A 71 -11.10 -39.47 -13.56
N ASN A 72 -10.86 -38.16 -13.43
CA ASN A 72 -10.75 -37.25 -14.57
C ASN A 72 -9.50 -37.57 -15.41
N ALA A 73 -8.38 -37.90 -14.74
CA ALA A 73 -7.15 -38.33 -15.41
C ALA A 73 -7.32 -39.65 -16.19
N GLU A 74 -8.23 -40.52 -15.74
CA GLU A 74 -8.62 -41.76 -16.43
C GLU A 74 -9.63 -41.52 -17.58
N GLY A 75 -10.14 -40.30 -17.73
CA GLY A 75 -11.11 -39.92 -18.75
C GLY A 75 -12.54 -40.42 -18.49
N ASP A 76 -12.83 -40.89 -17.27
CA ASP A 76 -14.07 -41.57 -16.91
C ASP A 76 -14.97 -40.71 -16.00
N LEU A 77 -15.02 -39.40 -16.29
CA LEU A 77 -15.82 -38.44 -15.54
C LEU A 77 -17.11 -38.06 -16.30
N PRO A 78 -18.29 -38.44 -15.79
CA PRO A 78 -19.56 -38.00 -16.36
C PRO A 78 -19.75 -36.48 -16.18
N PRO A 79 -20.61 -35.83 -17.00
CA PRO A 79 -20.74 -34.37 -17.03
C PRO A 79 -21.10 -33.73 -15.68
N GLU A 80 -21.93 -34.41 -14.88
CA GLU A 80 -22.35 -33.95 -13.56
C GLU A 80 -21.18 -33.91 -12.58
N GLU A 81 -20.29 -34.91 -12.64
CA GLU A 81 -19.09 -34.99 -11.82
C GLU A 81 -18.01 -34.01 -12.29
N THR A 82 -17.93 -33.73 -13.60
CA THR A 82 -17.06 -32.67 -14.14
C THR A 82 -17.48 -31.30 -13.62
N THR A 83 -18.79 -31.02 -13.62
CA THR A 83 -19.33 -29.79 -13.02
C THR A 83 -18.95 -29.70 -11.54
N ARG A 84 -19.04 -30.82 -10.82
CA ARG A 84 -18.66 -30.86 -9.40
C ARG A 84 -17.16 -30.66 -9.17
N LEU A 85 -16.32 -31.20 -10.04
CA LEU A 85 -14.87 -31.00 -10.03
C LEU A 85 -14.54 -29.51 -10.23
N ASP A 86 -15.17 -28.86 -11.21
CA ASP A 86 -14.98 -27.42 -11.47
C ASP A 86 -15.37 -26.55 -10.27
N GLU A 87 -16.48 -26.88 -9.59
CA GLU A 87 -16.89 -26.17 -8.37
C GLU A 87 -15.85 -26.30 -7.24
N LEU A 88 -15.28 -27.50 -7.06
CA LEU A 88 -14.26 -27.74 -6.02
C LEU A 88 -12.96 -27.02 -6.36
N LEU A 89 -12.54 -27.02 -7.63
CA LEU A 89 -11.38 -26.26 -8.08
C LEU A 89 -11.58 -24.76 -7.89
N ALA A 90 -12.75 -24.22 -8.23
CA ALA A 90 -13.07 -22.81 -8.00
C ALA A 90 -13.01 -22.42 -6.51
N ARG A 91 -13.40 -23.34 -5.61
CA ARG A 91 -13.26 -23.12 -4.15
C ARG A 91 -11.81 -23.12 -3.70
N VAL A 92 -10.97 -23.99 -4.27
CA VAL A 92 -9.53 -23.99 -4.01
C VAL A 92 -8.90 -22.68 -4.48
N ASP A 93 -9.26 -22.19 -5.67
CA ASP A 93 -8.77 -20.90 -6.19
C ASP A 93 -9.17 -19.73 -5.30
N GLN A 94 -10.43 -19.70 -4.83
CA GLN A 94 -10.91 -18.69 -3.90
C GLN A 94 -10.15 -18.72 -2.57
N LEU A 95 -9.88 -19.92 -2.02
CA LEU A 95 -9.06 -20.07 -0.83
C LEU A 95 -7.62 -19.61 -1.06
N ALA A 96 -7.00 -19.96 -2.19
CA ALA A 96 -5.65 -19.53 -2.53
C ALA A 96 -5.56 -17.99 -2.61
N LEU A 97 -6.57 -17.34 -3.20
CA LEU A 97 -6.66 -15.88 -3.24
C LEU A 97 -6.79 -15.28 -1.84
N LEU A 98 -7.65 -15.84 -0.98
CA LEU A 98 -7.82 -15.41 0.41
C LEU A 98 -6.52 -15.57 1.21
N VAL A 99 -5.83 -16.70 1.09
CA VAL A 99 -4.53 -16.96 1.71
C VAL A 99 -3.49 -15.93 1.24
N ALA A 100 -3.46 -15.61 -0.06
CA ALA A 100 -2.56 -14.61 -0.61
C ALA A 100 -2.84 -13.22 -0.01
N ARG A 101 -4.11 -12.82 0.07
CA ARG A 101 -4.52 -11.55 0.69
C ARG A 101 -4.18 -11.49 2.17
N ALA A 102 -4.41 -12.57 2.92
CA ALA A 102 -4.04 -12.65 4.34
C ALA A 102 -2.52 -12.48 4.55
N ARG A 103 -1.70 -13.14 3.72
CA ARG A 103 -0.23 -12.98 3.74
C ARG A 103 0.19 -11.55 3.40
N LEU A 104 -0.47 -10.94 2.42
CA LEU A 104 -0.21 -9.55 2.03
C LEU A 104 -0.52 -8.58 3.18
N THR A 105 -1.70 -8.71 3.81
CA THR A 105 -2.11 -7.89 4.96
C THR A 105 -1.12 -8.03 6.12
N LEU A 106 -0.71 -9.26 6.46
CA LEU A 106 0.30 -9.50 7.50
C LEU A 106 1.65 -8.82 7.18
N ARG A 107 2.10 -8.89 5.92
CA ARG A 107 3.35 -8.24 5.50
C ARG A 107 3.27 -6.72 5.63
N LYS A 108 2.14 -6.13 5.24
CA LYS A 108 1.93 -4.68 5.33
C LYS A 108 1.81 -4.21 6.78
N SER A 109 1.08 -4.92 7.64
CA SER A 109 1.01 -4.64 9.08
C SER A 109 2.41 -4.61 9.73
N LYS A 110 3.23 -5.64 9.47
CA LYS A 110 4.63 -5.67 9.95
C LYS A 110 5.47 -4.52 9.41
N SER A 111 5.31 -4.18 8.12
CA SER A 111 6.05 -3.08 7.51
C SER A 111 5.66 -1.72 8.09
N ALA A 112 4.37 -1.50 8.35
CA ALA A 112 3.85 -0.28 8.96
C ALA A 112 4.36 -0.15 10.40
N PHE A 113 4.35 -1.24 11.17
CA PHE A 113 4.93 -1.28 12.51
C PHE A 113 6.42 -0.89 12.50
N ASN A 114 7.21 -1.51 11.61
CA ASN A 114 8.65 -1.20 11.50
C ASN A 114 8.91 0.25 11.09
N ALA A 115 8.07 0.83 10.21
CA ALA A 115 8.17 2.23 9.81
C ALA A 115 7.82 3.20 10.95
N LEU A 116 6.91 2.84 11.85
CA LEU A 116 6.59 3.64 13.04
C LEU A 116 7.72 3.58 14.07
N VAL A 117 8.34 2.41 14.27
CA VAL A 117 9.48 2.24 15.18
C VAL A 117 10.68 3.10 14.73
N SER A 118 10.97 3.15 13.42
CA SER A 118 12.09 3.96 12.91
C SER A 118 11.86 5.47 13.03
N VAL A 119 10.61 5.94 13.05
CA VAL A 119 10.27 7.35 13.28
C VAL A 119 10.41 7.72 14.76
N VAL A 120 10.17 6.79 15.68
CA VAL A 120 10.37 7.03 17.13
C VAL A 120 11.86 7.05 17.51
N ASP A 121 12.69 6.23 16.85
CA ASP A 121 14.15 6.28 17.04
C ASP A 121 14.81 7.52 16.41
N ALA A 122 14.17 8.10 15.39
CA ALA A 122 14.55 9.40 14.85
C ALA A 122 13.96 10.53 15.71
N GLY A 123 14.52 10.74 16.90
CA GLY A 123 14.18 11.87 17.77
C GLY A 123 14.15 13.22 17.01
N PRO A 124 13.42 14.24 17.52
CA PRO A 124 13.19 15.48 16.78
C PRO A 124 14.52 16.07 16.35
N LYS A 125 14.74 16.15 15.03
CA LYS A 125 15.85 16.93 14.49
C LYS A 125 15.61 18.37 14.90
N GLU A 126 16.34 18.83 15.91
CA GLU A 126 16.47 20.25 16.21
C GLU A 126 16.75 20.96 14.89
N ILE A 127 15.81 21.81 14.48
CA ILE A 127 16.06 22.80 13.46
C ILE A 127 17.07 23.75 14.11
N GLN A 128 18.35 23.53 13.84
CA GLN A 128 19.38 24.51 14.15
C GLN A 128 19.09 25.73 13.28
N ASP A 129 18.48 26.73 13.90
CA ASP A 129 18.47 28.12 13.45
C ASP A 129 19.92 28.52 13.17
N ASN A 130 20.30 28.50 11.88
CA ASN A 130 21.47 29.24 11.42
C ASN A 130 21.09 30.73 11.45
N LEU A 131 21.09 31.30 12.65
CA LEU A 131 21.30 32.73 12.84
C LEU A 131 22.78 33.00 12.50
N GLU A 132 23.03 33.32 11.23
CA GLU A 132 24.31 33.86 10.81
C GLU A 132 24.52 35.22 11.52
N PRO A 133 25.66 35.45 12.20
CA PRO A 133 25.90 36.70 12.89
C PRO A 133 26.27 37.80 11.88
N ASP A 134 25.38 38.79 11.82
CA ASP A 134 25.56 40.20 11.52
C ASP A 134 26.98 40.62 11.06
N SER A 135 27.15 40.84 9.75
CA SER A 135 28.25 41.64 9.21
C SER A 135 27.78 43.10 9.06
N PRO A 136 28.53 44.08 9.58
CA PRO A 136 28.02 45.43 9.75
C PRO A 136 27.89 46.15 8.40
N ARG A 137 26.66 46.46 8.00
CA ARG A 137 26.39 47.48 6.99
C ARG A 137 26.69 48.85 7.61
N THR A 138 27.79 49.45 7.19
CA THR A 138 28.06 50.89 7.34
C THR A 138 26.94 51.68 6.68
N VAL A 139 25.95 52.10 7.48
CA VAL A 139 24.97 53.11 7.09
C VAL A 139 25.51 54.45 7.55
N ARG A 140 26.15 55.15 6.62
CA ARG A 140 26.46 56.57 6.71
C ARG A 140 25.14 57.34 6.63
N ASN A 141 24.73 58.01 7.70
CA ASN A 141 23.78 59.13 7.63
C ASN A 141 24.09 60.13 8.76
N ASN A 142 24.16 61.39 8.34
CA ASN A 142 24.54 62.56 9.11
C ASN A 142 23.43 63.01 10.07
N ALA A 143 23.84 63.63 11.18
CA ALA A 143 23.39 64.95 11.68
C ALA A 143 23.09 64.99 13.19
N GLU A 144 23.61 66.07 13.81
CA GLU A 144 23.18 66.74 15.05
C GLU A 144 23.51 66.11 16.41
N ASN A 145 24.54 66.64 17.10
CA ASN A 145 24.31 67.63 18.16
C ASN A 145 25.60 68.21 18.76
N GLN A 146 25.55 69.53 19.01
CA GLN A 146 26.44 70.43 19.77
C GLN A 146 27.67 71.02 19.05
#